data_AF-A0A5P2X5W8-F1
#
_entry.id   AF-A0A5P2X5W8-F1
#
_cell.length_a   1.000
_cell.length_b   1.000
_cell.length_c   1.000
_cell.angle_alpha   90.00
_cell.angle_beta   90.00
_cell.angle_gamma   90.00
#
_symmetry.space_group_name_H-M   'P 1'
#
loop_
_entity.id
_entity.type
_entity.pdbx_description
1 polymer ?
#
loop_
_entity_poly.entity_id
_entity_poly.type
_entity_poly.pdbx_seq_one_letter_code
_entity_poly.pdbx_strand_id
1 'polypeptide(L)'
;MKRSGPLFTLLGGLLLALFMLSLNVTTGSGGSSYGDSSSSTAKPAPPPSPSVKPSPSETSPSKKPSPSKKPRPPADGKYTGRTDDDTASVAITLREGKATAYYCDGRTTESWLKGDVEDDGSLRLTGKGGAKLDGRVEGDTVRGTVDVRDRPRAFSAPRAKKPAGLYRATSEVRGERLDGGWIVQPDGSQVGILNRDGEPTGAPRLDPATGTVRLPGGGRLTARPVVP
;
A
#
# COMPACT_ATOMS: atom_id res chain seq x y z
N MET A 1 29.37 -1.74 -43.17
CA MET A 1 30.14 -2.56 -42.21
C MET A 1 30.76 -1.62 -41.18
N LYS A 2 30.47 -1.81 -39.89
CA LYS A 2 31.24 -1.28 -38.75
C LYS A 2 30.87 -2.13 -37.52
N ARG A 3 31.77 -3.04 -37.15
CA ARG A 3 31.63 -3.95 -36.01
C ARG A 3 32.27 -3.28 -34.78
N SER A 4 31.46 -2.75 -33.87
CA SER A 4 31.92 -2.17 -32.60
C SER A 4 31.76 -3.14 -31.43
N GLY A 5 32.01 -4.42 -31.66
CA GLY A 5 31.78 -5.50 -30.69
C GLY A 5 32.78 -5.61 -29.52
N PRO A 6 34.10 -5.43 -29.69
CA PRO A 6 35.04 -5.83 -28.63
C PRO A 6 35.34 -4.75 -27.56
N LEU A 7 34.99 -3.49 -27.79
CA LEU A 7 35.34 -2.39 -26.88
C LEU A 7 34.32 -2.20 -25.74
N PHE A 8 33.05 -2.53 -25.96
CA PHE A 8 32.01 -2.32 -24.95
C PHE A 8 32.02 -3.35 -23.81
N THR A 9 32.57 -4.54 -24.03
CA THR A 9 32.70 -5.57 -22.98
C THR A 9 33.85 -5.26 -22.01
N LEU A 10 34.93 -4.64 -22.47
CA LEU A 10 36.03 -4.21 -21.60
C LEU A 10 35.64 -3.04 -20.68
N LEU A 11 34.76 -2.14 -21.13
CA LEU A 11 34.28 -1.02 -20.30
C LEU A 11 33.31 -1.46 -19.20
N GLY A 12 32.49 -2.50 -19.46
CA GLY A 12 31.58 -3.08 -18.47
C GLY A 12 32.29 -3.82 -17.33
N GLY A 13 33.40 -4.52 -17.63
CA GLY A 13 34.16 -5.26 -16.62
C GLY A 13 34.90 -4.36 -15.61
N LEU A 14 35.44 -3.22 -16.08
CA LEU A 14 36.18 -2.28 -15.23
C LEU A 14 35.26 -1.58 -14.19
N LEU A 15 34.02 -1.26 -14.57
CA LEU A 15 33.05 -0.60 -13.67
C LEU A 15 32.53 -1.53 -12.57
N LEU A 16 32.44 -2.84 -12.82
CA LEU A 16 32.01 -3.81 -11.80
C LEU A 16 33.09 -4.07 -10.74
N ALA A 17 34.37 -4.01 -11.12
CA ALA A 17 35.49 -4.17 -10.18
C ALA A 17 35.68 -2.96 -9.24
N LEU A 18 35.40 -1.74 -9.72
CA LEU A 18 35.46 -0.52 -8.90
C LEU A 18 34.30 -0.41 -7.89
N PHE A 19 33.13 -0.98 -8.21
CA PHE A 19 31.97 -0.96 -7.31
C PHE A 19 32.08 -1.95 -6.15
N MET A 20 32.82 -3.05 -6.30
CA MET A 20 33.02 -4.07 -5.24
C MET A 20 34.11 -3.72 -4.22
N LEU A 21 34.86 -2.63 -4.40
CA LEU A 21 35.95 -2.23 -3.49
C LEU A 21 35.53 -1.18 -2.45
N SER A 22 34.26 -0.72 -2.46
CA SER A 22 33.81 0.42 -1.63
C SER A 22 33.15 0.05 -0.30
N LEU A 23 33.01 -1.24 0.04
CA LEU A 23 32.25 -1.68 1.23
C LEU A 23 33.09 -2.18 2.40
N ASN A 24 34.39 -1.90 2.44
CA ASN A 24 35.24 -2.41 3.51
C ASN A 24 36.07 -1.34 4.24
N VAL A 25 35.42 -0.31 4.80
CA VAL A 25 35.98 0.51 5.89
C VAL A 25 34.83 1.10 6.73
N THR A 26 34.57 0.51 7.91
CA THR A 26 34.29 1.19 9.21
C THR A 26 33.65 0.19 10.16
N THR A 27 34.45 -0.73 10.70
CA THR A 27 34.22 -1.28 12.05
C THR A 27 35.57 -1.62 12.66
N GLY A 28 35.90 -0.89 13.72
CA GLY A 28 37.10 -1.05 14.54
C GLY A 28 37.67 0.32 14.91
N SER A 29 38.03 0.66 16.14
CA SER A 29 38.13 -0.07 17.40
C SER A 29 38.45 0.97 18.50
N GLY A 30 38.23 0.63 19.78
CA GLY A 30 38.95 1.23 20.91
C GLY A 30 38.03 1.77 22.00
N GLY A 31 38.17 1.42 23.29
CA GLY A 31 39.14 0.57 23.96
C GLY A 31 38.93 0.60 25.48
N SER A 32 39.44 -0.46 26.13
CA SER A 32 40.07 -0.52 27.48
C SER A 32 39.31 0.09 28.67
N SER A 33 38.79 -0.73 29.60
CA SER A 33 39.50 -1.42 30.71
C SER A 33 39.61 -0.57 31.98
N TYR A 34 38.99 -1.03 33.07
CA TYR A 34 39.35 -0.95 34.50
C TYR A 34 38.14 -1.60 35.21
N GLY A 35 38.22 -2.55 36.14
CA GLY A 35 39.29 -3.13 36.91
C GLY A 35 38.64 -3.72 38.18
N ASP A 36 39.18 -4.85 38.60
CA ASP A 36 39.15 -5.40 39.97
C ASP A 36 37.97 -6.24 40.49
N SER A 37 38.25 -7.54 40.55
CA SER A 37 38.27 -8.40 41.74
C SER A 37 37.39 -8.04 42.94
N SER A 38 36.57 -9.00 43.39
CA SER A 38 36.79 -9.69 44.68
C SER A 38 35.72 -10.74 44.95
N SER A 39 36.19 -11.94 45.26
CA SER A 39 35.44 -13.05 45.85
C SER A 39 34.98 -12.72 47.26
N SER A 40 33.85 -13.29 47.72
CA SER A 40 33.66 -13.82 49.08
C SER A 40 32.26 -14.41 49.32
N THR A 41 32.24 -15.74 49.52
CA THR A 41 31.68 -16.47 50.68
C THR A 41 30.17 -16.51 50.98
N ALA A 42 29.78 -17.67 51.48
CA ALA A 42 28.43 -18.21 51.71
C ALA A 42 27.65 -17.67 52.95
N LYS A 43 26.30 -17.72 52.84
CA LYS A 43 25.22 -18.11 53.80
C LYS A 43 25.52 -18.01 55.33
N PRO A 44 24.64 -17.46 56.24
CA PRO A 44 23.29 -18.00 56.55
C PRO A 44 22.18 -17.02 57.04
N ALA A 45 20.96 -17.58 57.21
CA ALA A 45 19.71 -16.95 57.65
C ALA A 45 19.57 -16.76 59.19
N PRO A 46 18.67 -15.89 59.65
CA PRO A 46 17.84 -16.12 60.87
C PRO A 46 16.32 -15.79 60.71
N PRO A 47 15.47 -16.04 61.75
CA PRO A 47 14.06 -16.51 61.67
C PRO A 47 12.96 -15.42 61.97
N PRO A 48 11.64 -15.75 62.13
CA PRO A 48 10.48 -14.91 61.74
C PRO A 48 9.71 -14.17 62.86
N SER A 49 8.62 -13.48 62.44
CA SER A 49 7.36 -13.08 63.16
C SER A 49 7.24 -11.60 63.60
N PRO A 50 6.03 -11.00 63.75
CA PRO A 50 4.69 -11.60 63.73
C PRO A 50 3.59 -10.95 62.85
N SER A 51 2.59 -11.78 62.59
CA SER A 51 1.19 -11.58 62.21
C SER A 51 0.59 -10.17 62.31
N VAL A 52 0.02 -9.71 61.20
CA VAL A 52 -1.10 -8.76 61.18
C VAL A 52 -2.30 -9.44 60.54
N LYS A 53 -3.42 -9.45 61.26
CA LYS A 53 -4.72 -10.04 60.88
C LYS A 53 -5.29 -9.44 59.58
N PRO A 54 -6.13 -10.18 58.84
CA PRO A 54 -6.68 -9.76 57.55
C PRO A 54 -7.81 -8.74 57.70
N SER A 55 -7.77 -7.69 56.88
CA SER A 55 -8.91 -6.82 56.61
C SER A 55 -9.68 -7.40 55.41
N PRO A 56 -11.01 -7.58 55.48
CA PRO A 56 -11.80 -8.01 54.34
C PRO A 56 -11.96 -6.83 53.38
N SER A 57 -11.13 -6.77 52.33
CA SER A 57 -11.43 -5.93 51.17
C SER A 57 -12.32 -6.72 50.22
N GLU A 58 -13.50 -6.17 50.06
CA GLU A 58 -14.62 -6.64 49.25
C GLU A 58 -14.16 -7.10 47.86
N THR A 59 -14.59 -8.30 47.51
CA THR A 59 -14.41 -8.88 46.17
C THR A 59 -15.18 -8.02 45.17
N SER A 60 -14.46 -7.14 44.48
CA SER A 60 -14.93 -6.52 43.25
C SER A 60 -15.32 -7.64 42.27
N PRO A 61 -16.52 -7.62 41.66
CA PRO A 61 -16.93 -8.66 40.73
C PRO A 61 -15.99 -8.65 39.52
N SER A 62 -15.11 -9.65 39.46
CA SER A 62 -14.27 -9.96 38.31
C SER A 62 -15.14 -9.99 37.05
N LYS A 63 -15.01 -8.97 36.19
CA LYS A 63 -15.56 -8.98 34.85
C LYS A 63 -15.00 -10.21 34.12
N LYS A 64 -15.86 -11.20 33.93
CA LYS A 64 -15.60 -12.38 33.10
C LYS A 64 -15.01 -11.92 31.76
N PRO A 65 -13.85 -12.43 31.31
CA PRO A 65 -13.30 -12.08 30.03
C PRO A 65 -14.30 -12.45 28.94
N SER A 66 -14.78 -11.43 28.21
CA SER A 66 -15.62 -11.63 27.03
C SER A 66 -14.82 -12.43 26.01
N PRO A 67 -15.42 -13.42 25.31
CA PRO A 67 -14.71 -14.18 24.29
C PRO A 67 -14.18 -13.21 23.22
N SER A 68 -12.86 -13.18 23.04
CA SER A 68 -12.19 -12.44 21.98
C SER A 68 -12.71 -12.97 20.64
N LYS A 69 -13.46 -12.13 19.89
CA LYS A 69 -13.78 -12.45 18.49
C LYS A 69 -12.45 -12.65 17.77
N LYS A 70 -12.29 -13.81 17.11
CA LYS A 70 -11.16 -14.03 16.22
C LYS A 70 -11.11 -12.89 15.19
N PRO A 71 -9.94 -12.28 14.93
CA PRO A 71 -9.80 -11.31 13.85
C PRO A 71 -10.34 -11.90 12.54
N ARG A 72 -11.04 -11.09 11.77
CA ARG A 72 -11.58 -11.44 10.44
C ARG A 72 -11.24 -10.29 9.51
N PRO A 73 -10.94 -10.53 8.22
CA PRO A 73 -10.67 -9.45 7.29
C PRO A 73 -11.83 -8.44 7.28
N PRO A 74 -11.54 -7.16 7.01
CA PRO A 74 -12.56 -6.16 6.78
C PRO A 74 -13.58 -6.64 5.76
N ALA A 75 -14.82 -6.18 5.92
CA ALA A 75 -15.89 -6.48 4.97
C ALA A 75 -15.56 -5.93 3.57
N ASP A 76 -16.09 -6.62 2.55
CA ASP A 76 -16.05 -6.17 1.16
C ASP A 76 -16.49 -4.71 1.03
N GLY A 77 -15.81 -3.96 0.18
CA GLY A 77 -16.03 -2.52 0.08
C GLY A 77 -15.41 -1.87 -1.14
N LYS A 78 -15.88 -0.66 -1.43
CA LYS A 78 -15.27 0.25 -2.40
C LYS A 78 -14.91 1.51 -1.63
N TYR A 79 -13.78 2.10 -1.96
CA TYR A 79 -13.26 3.30 -1.32
C TYR A 79 -12.74 4.22 -2.41
N THR A 80 -13.05 5.50 -2.31
CA THR A 80 -12.60 6.52 -3.27
C THR A 80 -12.24 7.78 -2.52
N GLY A 81 -11.08 8.33 -2.81
CA GLY A 81 -10.64 9.59 -2.25
C GLY A 81 -9.42 10.11 -2.97
N ARG A 82 -8.57 10.82 -2.25
CA ARG A 82 -7.46 11.57 -2.83
C ARG A 82 -6.22 11.48 -1.95
N THR A 83 -5.08 11.79 -2.55
CA THR A 83 -3.88 12.10 -1.79
C THR A 83 -4.11 13.39 -1.00
N ASP A 84 -3.46 13.51 0.16
CA ASP A 84 -3.67 14.64 1.07
C ASP A 84 -3.20 15.98 0.48
N ASP A 85 -2.29 15.93 -0.51
CA ASP A 85 -1.85 17.07 -1.31
C ASP A 85 -2.78 17.44 -2.48
N ASP A 86 -3.91 16.73 -2.61
CA ASP A 86 -4.91 16.84 -3.68
C ASP A 86 -4.37 16.60 -5.11
N THR A 87 -3.14 16.11 -5.27
CA THR A 87 -2.51 15.96 -6.61
C THR A 87 -2.99 14.73 -7.38
N ALA A 88 -3.57 13.73 -6.70
CA ALA A 88 -4.07 12.52 -7.32
C ALA A 88 -5.33 11.97 -6.63
N SER A 89 -6.06 11.14 -7.36
CA SER A 89 -7.17 10.34 -6.84
C SER A 89 -6.71 8.90 -6.59
N VAL A 90 -7.27 8.29 -5.55
CA VAL A 90 -7.05 6.88 -5.19
C VAL A 90 -8.40 6.19 -5.06
N ALA A 91 -8.54 5.04 -5.68
CA ALA A 91 -9.69 4.16 -5.48
C ALA A 91 -9.24 2.76 -5.12
N ILE A 92 -9.96 2.10 -4.21
CA ILE A 92 -9.62 0.79 -3.68
C ILE A 92 -10.89 -0.06 -3.64
N THR A 93 -10.81 -1.29 -4.12
CA THR A 93 -11.88 -2.29 -4.04
C THR A 93 -11.38 -3.48 -3.24
N LEU A 94 -12.14 -3.86 -2.21
CA LEU A 94 -11.88 -5.00 -1.33
C LEU A 94 -12.91 -6.09 -1.59
N ARG A 95 -12.45 -7.32 -1.77
CA ARG A 95 -13.28 -8.52 -1.84
C ARG A 95 -12.51 -9.71 -1.30
N GLU A 96 -13.11 -10.47 -0.38
CA GLU A 96 -12.58 -11.79 0.04
C GLU A 96 -11.10 -11.78 0.47
N GLY A 97 -10.69 -10.76 1.24
CA GLY A 97 -9.30 -10.64 1.72
C GLY A 97 -8.30 -10.23 0.62
N LYS A 98 -8.78 -9.78 -0.54
CA LYS A 98 -7.98 -9.22 -1.64
C LYS A 98 -8.36 -7.78 -1.89
N ALA A 99 -7.40 -7.01 -2.38
CA ALA A 99 -7.61 -5.64 -2.79
C ALA A 99 -6.97 -5.34 -4.14
N THR A 100 -7.68 -4.50 -4.90
CA THR A 100 -7.15 -3.81 -6.09
C THR A 100 -7.29 -2.32 -5.84
N ALA A 101 -6.21 -1.58 -6.11
CA ALA A 101 -6.17 -0.13 -6.03
C ALA A 101 -5.75 0.49 -7.35
N TYR A 102 -6.21 1.71 -7.56
CA TYR A 102 -5.85 2.54 -8.69
C TYR A 102 -5.50 3.94 -8.20
N TYR A 103 -4.30 4.38 -8.55
CA TYR A 103 -3.80 5.75 -8.36
C TYR A 103 -3.85 6.46 -9.71
N CYS A 104 -4.36 7.69 -9.77
CA CYS A 104 -4.44 8.46 -11.01
C CYS A 104 -4.35 9.97 -10.76
N ASP A 105 -3.47 10.66 -11.49
CA ASP A 105 -3.37 12.13 -11.48
C ASP A 105 -4.30 12.81 -12.52
N GLY A 106 -5.01 12.02 -13.33
CA GLY A 106 -5.89 12.50 -14.40
C GLY A 106 -5.19 13.06 -15.62
N ARG A 107 -3.85 12.93 -15.69
CA ARG A 107 -3.02 13.47 -16.77
C ARG A 107 -2.26 12.32 -17.42
N THR A 108 -1.15 11.89 -16.81
CA THR A 108 -0.21 10.91 -17.41
C THR A 108 0.36 9.93 -16.39
N THR A 109 0.01 10.06 -15.11
CA THR A 109 0.49 9.17 -14.06
C THR A 109 -0.65 8.35 -13.53
N GLU A 110 -0.56 7.05 -13.78
CA GLU A 110 -1.42 6.05 -13.15
C GLU A 110 -0.61 4.89 -12.60
N SER A 111 -1.19 4.19 -11.64
CA SER A 111 -0.69 2.89 -11.21
C SER A 111 -1.84 1.99 -10.77
N TRP A 112 -1.79 0.75 -11.24
CA TRP A 112 -2.67 -0.33 -10.78
C TRP A 112 -1.90 -1.19 -9.79
N LEU A 113 -2.46 -1.34 -8.59
CA LEU A 113 -1.85 -2.10 -7.50
C LEU A 113 -2.80 -3.20 -7.04
N LYS A 114 -2.25 -4.33 -6.60
CA LYS A 114 -3.01 -5.45 -6.04
C LYS A 114 -2.27 -6.10 -4.89
N GLY A 115 -3.01 -6.77 -4.01
CA GLY A 115 -2.43 -7.48 -2.87
C GLY A 115 -3.50 -7.97 -1.91
N ASP A 116 -3.03 -8.33 -0.72
CA ASP A 116 -3.84 -8.94 0.32
C ASP A 116 -4.35 -7.91 1.33
N VAL A 117 -5.45 -8.26 1.99
CA VAL A 117 -6.03 -7.54 3.13
C VAL A 117 -5.97 -8.46 4.33
N GLU A 118 -5.24 -8.03 5.34
CA GLU A 118 -5.04 -8.79 6.57
C GLU A 118 -6.27 -8.73 7.49
N ASP A 119 -6.35 -9.66 8.44
CA ASP A 119 -7.44 -9.72 9.42
C ASP A 119 -7.53 -8.48 10.32
N ASP A 120 -6.42 -7.75 10.48
CA ASP A 120 -6.35 -6.50 11.25
C ASP A 120 -6.70 -5.26 10.41
N GLY A 121 -7.06 -5.47 9.14
CA GLY A 121 -7.42 -4.45 8.17
C GLY A 121 -6.26 -3.77 7.47
N SER A 122 -5.02 -4.21 7.67
CA SER A 122 -3.87 -3.74 6.90
C SER A 122 -3.97 -4.17 5.43
N LEU A 123 -3.50 -3.30 4.54
CA LEU A 123 -3.39 -3.57 3.11
C LEU A 123 -1.94 -3.34 2.68
N ARG A 124 -1.37 -4.30 1.93
CA ARG A 124 -0.07 -4.16 1.27
C ARG A 124 -0.21 -4.50 -0.19
N LEU A 125 -0.25 -3.48 -1.04
CA LEU A 125 -0.49 -3.64 -2.46
C LEU A 125 0.77 -3.27 -3.25
N THR A 126 1.00 -4.00 -4.33
CA THR A 126 2.12 -3.76 -5.23
C THR A 126 1.62 -3.61 -6.67
N GLY A 127 2.29 -2.77 -7.44
CA GLY A 127 1.99 -2.49 -8.82
C GLY A 127 3.22 -2.55 -9.71
N LYS A 128 3.02 -2.28 -11.00
CA LYS A 128 4.13 -2.15 -11.97
C LYS A 128 5.04 -0.97 -11.59
N GLY A 129 6.29 -1.02 -12.05
CA GLY A 129 7.25 0.06 -11.84
C GLY A 129 7.62 0.32 -10.37
N GLY A 130 7.50 -0.71 -9.52
CA GLY A 130 7.82 -0.60 -8.10
C GLY A 130 6.78 0.13 -7.25
N ALA A 131 5.61 0.44 -7.80
CA ALA A 131 4.55 1.12 -7.06
C ALA A 131 4.08 0.30 -5.86
N LYS A 132 3.87 0.97 -4.74
CA LYS A 132 3.45 0.38 -3.47
C LYS A 132 2.31 1.16 -2.85
N LEU A 133 1.43 0.48 -2.13
CA LEU A 133 0.44 1.10 -1.27
C LEU A 133 0.41 0.33 0.04
N ASP A 134 0.72 1.02 1.13
CA ASP A 134 0.59 0.52 2.49
C ASP A 134 -0.54 1.31 3.15
N GLY A 135 -1.58 0.62 3.61
CA GLY A 135 -2.75 1.27 4.20
C GLY A 135 -3.47 0.41 5.23
N ARG A 136 -4.52 0.96 5.82
CA ARG A 136 -5.37 0.29 6.79
C ARG A 136 -6.82 0.73 6.64
N VAL A 137 -7.76 -0.21 6.79
CA VAL A 137 -9.18 0.09 6.97
C VAL A 137 -9.41 0.59 8.40
N GLU A 138 -9.79 1.86 8.53
CA GLU A 138 -10.11 2.54 9.78
C GLU A 138 -11.59 2.97 9.77
N GLY A 139 -12.45 2.16 10.40
CA GLY A 139 -13.90 2.35 10.30
C GLY A 139 -14.38 2.22 8.86
N ASP A 140 -14.94 3.29 8.30
CA ASP A 140 -15.40 3.37 6.90
C ASP A 140 -14.42 4.14 6.00
N THR A 141 -13.14 4.27 6.37
CA THR A 141 -12.13 4.96 5.56
C THR A 141 -10.89 4.09 5.42
N VAL A 142 -10.30 4.02 4.24
CA VAL A 142 -8.93 3.51 4.07
C VAL A 142 -7.97 4.69 4.12
N ARG A 143 -7.00 4.63 5.03
CA ARG A 143 -5.89 5.58 5.12
C ARG A 143 -4.57 4.89 4.87
N GLY A 144 -3.58 5.62 4.38
CA GLY A 144 -2.27 5.06 4.16
C GLY A 144 -1.37 5.95 3.32
N THR A 145 -0.32 5.33 2.79
CA THR A 145 0.64 5.94 1.88
C THR A 145 0.65 5.17 0.57
N VAL A 146 0.60 5.90 -0.54
CA VAL A 146 0.80 5.37 -1.88
C VAL A 146 2.09 5.94 -2.44
N ASP A 147 2.98 5.06 -2.91
CA ASP A 147 4.23 5.41 -3.55
C ASP A 147 4.18 5.00 -5.02
N VAL A 148 4.22 6.02 -5.89
CA VAL A 148 4.27 5.88 -7.33
C VAL A 148 5.41 6.74 -7.85
N ARG A 149 6.41 6.08 -8.47
CA ARG A 149 7.66 6.70 -8.95
C ARG A 149 8.48 7.35 -7.83
N ASP A 150 8.69 6.61 -6.74
CA ASP A 150 9.50 7.00 -5.57
C ASP A 150 9.05 8.35 -4.96
N ARG A 151 7.73 8.56 -4.96
CA ARG A 151 7.06 9.77 -4.47
C ARG A 151 5.91 9.37 -3.56
N PRO A 152 6.22 9.01 -2.30
CA PRO A 152 5.20 8.62 -1.33
C PRO A 152 4.28 9.79 -1.01
N ARG A 153 2.98 9.51 -0.98
CA ARG A 153 1.93 10.48 -0.63
C ARG A 153 0.93 9.82 0.31
N ALA A 154 0.60 10.51 1.40
CA ALA A 154 -0.52 10.11 2.24
C ALA A 154 -1.83 10.25 1.46
N PHE A 155 -2.80 9.38 1.74
CA PHE A 155 -4.12 9.45 1.16
C PHE A 155 -5.21 9.07 2.17
N SER A 156 -6.42 9.55 1.88
CA SER A 156 -7.63 9.18 2.58
C SER A 156 -8.71 8.82 1.56
N ALA A 157 -9.29 7.62 1.70
CA ALA A 157 -10.33 7.10 0.82
C ALA A 157 -11.54 6.62 1.63
N PRO A 158 -12.56 7.48 1.82
CA PRO A 158 -13.82 7.09 2.43
C PRO A 158 -14.55 5.99 1.63
N ARG A 159 -15.39 5.24 2.32
CA ARG A 159 -16.22 4.19 1.71
C ARG A 159 -17.16 4.79 0.68
N ALA A 160 -17.07 4.28 -0.54
CA ALA A 160 -17.86 4.69 -1.67
C ALA A 160 -19.18 3.90 -1.75
N LYS A 161 -20.25 4.61 -2.08
CA LYS A 161 -21.56 4.03 -2.46
C LYS A 161 -21.74 4.17 -3.96
N LYS A 162 -22.49 3.25 -4.59
CA LYS A 162 -22.82 3.39 -6.02
C LYS A 162 -23.45 4.76 -6.29
N PRO A 163 -23.06 5.46 -7.38
CA PRO A 163 -22.19 5.01 -8.46
C PRO A 163 -20.67 5.23 -8.22
N ALA A 164 -20.24 5.81 -7.11
CA ALA A 164 -18.82 6.02 -6.83
C ALA A 164 -18.06 4.69 -6.75
N GLY A 165 -16.81 4.71 -7.23
CA GLY A 165 -15.95 3.53 -7.27
C GLY A 165 -14.94 3.53 -8.40
N LEU A 166 -14.21 2.42 -8.50
CA LEU A 166 -13.21 2.14 -9.51
C LEU A 166 -13.82 1.38 -10.69
N TYR A 167 -13.53 1.84 -11.90
CA TYR A 167 -13.94 1.23 -13.15
C TYR A 167 -12.75 1.03 -14.08
N ARG A 168 -12.78 -0.02 -14.89
CA ARG A 168 -11.76 -0.30 -15.90
C ARG A 168 -12.39 -0.78 -17.21
N ALA A 169 -11.74 -0.47 -18.31
CA ALA A 169 -12.01 -1.09 -19.60
C ALA A 169 -10.71 -1.37 -20.34
N THR A 170 -10.61 -2.57 -20.89
CA THR A 170 -9.54 -2.96 -21.81
C THR A 170 -10.19 -3.55 -23.04
N SER A 171 -9.93 -2.99 -24.23
CA SER A 171 -10.59 -3.39 -25.47
C SER A 171 -9.76 -3.00 -26.69
N GLU A 172 -10.14 -3.52 -27.85
CA GLU A 172 -9.59 -3.08 -29.13
C GLU A 172 -10.70 -2.41 -29.93
N VAL A 173 -10.48 -1.17 -30.35
CA VAL A 173 -11.46 -0.38 -31.12
C VAL A 173 -10.77 0.16 -32.36
N ARG A 174 -11.26 -0.23 -33.54
CA ARG A 174 -10.68 0.17 -34.84
C ARG A 174 -9.19 -0.21 -34.98
N GLY A 175 -8.77 -1.32 -34.39
CA GLY A 175 -7.39 -1.82 -34.44
C GLY A 175 -6.45 -1.18 -33.40
N GLU A 176 -6.94 -0.23 -32.61
CA GLU A 176 -6.18 0.39 -31.52
C GLU A 176 -6.46 -0.30 -30.19
N ARG A 177 -5.43 -0.60 -29.40
CA ARG A 177 -5.59 -1.13 -28.05
C ARG A 177 -5.88 0.01 -27.10
N LEU A 178 -7.00 -0.11 -26.40
CA LEU A 178 -7.45 0.82 -25.37
C LEU A 178 -7.37 0.14 -24.01
N ASP A 179 -6.71 0.78 -23.04
CA ASP A 179 -6.76 0.42 -21.63
C ASP A 179 -7.03 1.69 -20.82
N GLY A 180 -8.10 1.69 -20.03
CA GLY A 180 -8.52 2.87 -19.28
C GLY A 180 -8.98 2.56 -17.88
N GLY A 181 -8.71 3.48 -16.96
CA GLY A 181 -9.16 3.47 -15.58
C GLY A 181 -9.94 4.74 -15.25
N TRP A 182 -10.99 4.60 -14.44
CA TRP A 182 -11.80 5.71 -13.93
C TRP A 182 -12.04 5.57 -12.44
N ILE A 183 -11.83 6.66 -11.72
CA ILE A 183 -12.25 6.86 -10.34
C ILE A 183 -13.45 7.81 -10.38
N VAL A 184 -14.62 7.31 -10.00
CA VAL A 184 -15.82 8.13 -9.80
C VAL A 184 -15.90 8.46 -8.32
N GLN A 185 -15.82 9.74 -7.98
CA GLN A 185 -15.91 10.25 -6.61
C GLN A 185 -17.38 10.33 -6.14
N PRO A 186 -17.65 10.48 -4.84
CA PRO A 186 -19.01 10.59 -4.30
C PRO A 186 -19.82 11.77 -4.84
N ASP A 187 -19.17 12.87 -5.21
CA ASP A 187 -19.78 14.04 -5.83
C ASP A 187 -20.04 13.87 -7.35
N GLY A 188 -19.66 12.72 -7.92
CA GLY A 188 -19.79 12.42 -9.34
C GLY A 188 -18.67 12.96 -10.22
N SER A 189 -17.68 13.66 -9.66
CA SER A 189 -16.45 14.01 -10.36
C SER A 189 -15.66 12.75 -10.74
N GLN A 190 -14.88 12.85 -11.81
CA GLN A 190 -14.17 11.70 -12.38
C GLN A 190 -12.72 12.05 -12.66
N VAL A 191 -11.83 11.14 -12.29
CA VAL A 191 -10.41 11.18 -12.63
C VAL A 191 -10.04 9.85 -13.26
N GLY A 192 -9.38 9.89 -14.41
CA GLY A 192 -9.03 8.69 -15.13
C GLY A 192 -8.03 8.95 -16.25
N ILE A 193 -7.35 7.90 -16.68
CA ILE A 193 -6.49 7.89 -17.85
C ILE A 193 -7.01 6.83 -18.83
N LEU A 194 -7.01 7.18 -20.10
CA LEU A 194 -7.20 6.25 -21.21
C LEU A 194 -5.89 6.20 -22.01
N ASN A 195 -5.28 5.03 -22.02
CA ASN A 195 -4.13 4.72 -22.85
C ASN A 195 -4.61 4.16 -24.19
N ARG A 196 -4.18 4.79 -25.28
CA ARG A 196 -4.41 4.35 -26.66
C ARG A 196 -3.06 4.02 -27.29
N ASP A 197 -2.79 2.73 -27.52
CA ASP A 197 -1.55 2.23 -28.12
C ASP A 197 -0.24 2.78 -27.51
N GLY A 198 -0.23 2.98 -26.19
CA GLY A 198 0.92 3.49 -25.45
C GLY A 198 0.87 4.99 -25.17
N GLU A 199 -0.12 5.71 -25.69
CA GLU A 199 -0.30 7.15 -25.47
C GLU A 199 -1.36 7.42 -24.38
N PRO A 200 -0.95 7.73 -23.13
CA PRO A 200 -1.89 8.05 -22.06
C PRO A 200 -2.45 9.46 -22.23
N THR A 201 -3.77 9.58 -22.12
CA THR A 201 -4.49 10.86 -22.09
C THR A 201 -5.55 10.85 -21.00
N GLY A 202 -6.02 12.02 -20.59
CA GLY A 202 -7.16 12.13 -19.66
C GLY A 202 -8.36 11.36 -20.21
N ALA A 203 -8.93 10.49 -19.38
CA ALA A 203 -10.02 9.62 -19.82
C ALA A 203 -11.27 10.44 -20.15
N PRO A 204 -11.99 10.12 -21.24
CA PRO A 204 -13.31 10.69 -21.49
C PRO A 204 -14.28 10.33 -20.37
N ARG A 205 -15.33 11.14 -20.21
CA ARG A 205 -16.33 10.93 -19.15
C ARG A 205 -17.02 9.58 -19.30
N LEU A 206 -17.07 8.84 -18.20
CA LEU A 206 -17.83 7.62 -18.03
C LEU A 206 -19.26 7.96 -17.60
N ASP A 207 -20.26 7.29 -18.19
CA ASP A 207 -21.58 7.18 -17.57
C ASP A 207 -21.58 5.95 -16.64
N PRO A 208 -21.55 6.14 -15.30
CA PRO A 208 -21.45 5.02 -14.38
C PRO A 208 -22.75 4.22 -14.24
N ALA A 209 -23.89 4.73 -14.75
CA ALA A 209 -25.14 3.96 -14.77
C ALA A 209 -25.11 2.86 -15.83
N THR A 210 -24.52 3.15 -16.99
CA THR A 210 -24.46 2.21 -18.13
C THR A 210 -23.08 1.58 -18.32
N GLY A 211 -22.03 2.17 -17.74
CA GLY A 211 -20.63 1.83 -18.02
C GLY A 211 -20.12 2.43 -19.34
N THR A 212 -20.92 3.24 -20.04
CA THR A 212 -20.59 3.71 -21.39
C THR A 212 -19.59 4.86 -21.35
N VAL A 213 -18.55 4.77 -22.17
CA VAL A 213 -17.60 5.84 -22.47
C VAL A 213 -17.67 6.15 -23.96
N ARG A 214 -17.87 7.41 -24.33
CA ARG A 214 -17.84 7.86 -25.72
C ARG A 214 -16.43 8.35 -26.07
N LEU A 215 -15.84 7.77 -27.10
CA LEU A 215 -14.46 8.09 -27.49
C LEU A 215 -14.43 9.35 -28.38
N PRO A 216 -13.43 10.24 -28.19
CA PRO A 216 -13.11 11.27 -29.18
C PRO A 216 -12.82 10.62 -30.54
N GLY A 217 -13.37 11.18 -31.62
CA GLY A 217 -13.28 10.59 -32.96
C GLY A 217 -14.29 9.47 -33.25
N GLY A 218 -15.20 9.19 -32.31
CA GLY A 218 -16.28 8.22 -32.47
C GLY A 218 -15.91 6.81 -31.99
N GLY A 219 -16.96 6.00 -31.77
CA GLY A 219 -16.84 4.72 -31.09
C GLY A 219 -17.25 4.79 -29.62
N ARG A 220 -17.38 3.62 -29.00
CA ARG A 220 -17.76 3.48 -27.59
C ARG A 220 -16.93 2.39 -26.93
N LEU A 221 -16.65 2.60 -25.66
CA LEU A 221 -16.01 1.65 -24.76
C LEU A 221 -16.96 1.40 -23.58
N THR A 222 -16.94 0.19 -23.03
CA THR A 222 -17.76 -0.14 -21.84
C THR A 222 -16.83 -0.44 -20.67
N ALA A 223 -16.74 0.50 -19.72
CA ALA A 223 -16.03 0.29 -18.47
C ALA A 223 -16.90 -0.50 -17.48
N ARG A 224 -16.25 -1.38 -16.72
CA ARG A 224 -16.89 -2.22 -15.71
C ARG A 224 -16.34 -1.88 -14.33
N PRO A 225 -17.16 -1.96 -13.26
CA PRO A 225 -16.66 -1.87 -11.91
C PRO A 225 -15.56 -2.91 -11.67
N VAL A 226 -14.46 -2.48 -11.06
CA VAL A 226 -13.35 -3.38 -10.73
C VAL A 226 -13.71 -4.21 -9.51
N VAL A 227 -13.32 -5.47 -9.56
CA VAL A 227 -13.37 -6.44 -8.47
C VAL A 227 -11.99 -7.13 -8.45
N PRO A 228 -11.35 -7.28 -7.28
CA PRO A 228 -10.04 -7.95 -7.15
C PRO A 228 -10.01 -9.38 -7.69
#